data_AF-A0A9D8FU22-F1
#
_entry.id   AF-A0A9D8FU22-F1
#
_cell.length_a   1.000
_cell.length_b   1.000
_cell.length_c   1.000
_cell.angle_alpha   90.00
_cell.angle_beta   90.00
_cell.angle_gamma   90.00
#
_symmetry.space_group_name_H-M   'P 1'
#
loop_
_entity.id
_entity.type
_entity.pdbx_description
1 polymer ?
#
loop_
_entity_poly.entity_id
_entity_poly.type
_entity_poly.pdbx_seq_one_letter_code
_entity_poly.pdbx_strand_id
1 'polypeptide(L)'
;MSTESLTLTVPDSLARELDAIGDGLLVELLERGLREFKIDQALARYARGGISFGVAARQASVSRSELARHAYSRGMEPPYSPATVAEELP
;
A
#
# COMPACT_ATOMS: atom_id res chain seq x y z
N MET A 1 -13.21 -13.85 15.12
CA MET A 1 -11.99 -13.10 14.73
C MET A 1 -11.21 -12.87 16.01
N SER A 2 -9.90 -13.14 16.00
CA SER A 2 -9.03 -12.88 17.15
C SER A 2 -8.71 -11.39 17.16
N THR A 3 -8.79 -10.74 18.32
CA THR A 3 -8.36 -9.34 18.51
C THR A 3 -7.03 -9.33 19.25
N GLU A 4 -6.13 -8.46 18.82
CA GLU A 4 -4.86 -8.19 19.49
C GLU A 4 -4.78 -6.70 19.82
N SER A 5 -4.17 -6.35 20.96
CA SER A 5 -3.94 -4.95 21.35
C SER A 5 -2.54 -4.52 20.94
N LEU A 6 -2.43 -3.31 20.40
CA LEU A 6 -1.18 -2.67 20.03
C LEU A 6 -1.00 -1.41 20.89
N THR A 7 0.17 -1.24 21.50
CA THR A 7 0.54 -0.02 22.23
C THR A 7 1.61 0.73 21.45
N LEU A 8 1.38 2.01 21.18
CA LEU A 8 2.30 2.88 20.44
C LEU A 8 2.59 4.14 21.25
N THR A 9 3.84 4.61 21.21
CA THR A 9 4.20 5.93 21.73
C THR A 9 4.16 6.93 20.59
N VAL A 10 3.30 7.94 20.71
CA VAL A 10 3.10 9.00 19.71
C VAL A 10 3.17 10.37 20.39
N PRO A 11 3.40 11.47 19.64
CA PRO A 11 3.34 12.81 20.20
C PRO A 11 1.97 13.13 20.81
N ASP A 12 1.94 13.89 21.91
CA ASP A 12 0.71 14.24 22.65
C ASP A 12 -0.37 14.88 21.76
N SER A 13 0.04 15.72 20.80
CA SER A 13 -0.90 16.35 19.86
C SER A 13 -1.64 15.32 19.01
N LEU A 14 -0.92 14.30 18.52
CA LEU A 14 -1.50 13.23 17.73
C LEU A 14 -2.37 12.33 18.61
N ALA A 15 -1.94 12.00 19.83
CA ALA A 15 -2.76 11.21 20.75
C ALA A 15 -4.13 11.85 21.00
N ARG A 16 -4.19 13.18 21.18
CA ARG A 16 -5.46 13.91 21.38
C ARG A 16 -6.34 13.91 20.13
N GLU A 17 -5.75 14.03 18.95
CA GLU A 17 -6.52 13.95 17.69
C GLU A 17 -7.09 12.54 17.47
N LEU A 18 -6.31 11.49 17.75
CA LEU A 18 -6.75 10.11 17.61
C LEU A 18 -7.84 9.73 18.63
N ASP A 19 -7.77 10.26 19.85
CA ASP A 19 -8.79 10.07 20.88
C ASP A 19 -10.14 10.71 20.47
N ALA A 20 -10.10 11.85 19.76
CA ALA A 20 -11.30 12.59 19.35
C ALA A 20 -12.12 11.92 18.23
N ILE A 21 -11.50 11.07 17.40
CA ILE A 21 -12.15 10.40 16.26
C ILE A 21 -12.79 9.05 16.62
N GLY A 22 -12.44 8.48 17.77
CA GLY A 22 -12.98 7.22 18.29
C GLY A 22 -12.42 5.95 17.64
N ASP A 23 -12.48 4.84 18.37
CA ASP A 23 -11.79 3.58 18.05
C ASP A 23 -12.15 3.01 16.67
N GLY A 24 -13.42 3.03 16.27
CA GLY A 24 -13.85 2.46 14.99
C GLY A 24 -13.25 3.18 13.79
N LEU A 25 -13.30 4.52 13.81
CA LEU A 25 -12.72 5.35 12.75
C LEU A 25 -11.19 5.28 12.75
N LEU A 26 -10.58 5.13 13.95
CA LEU A 26 -9.14 4.91 14.09
C LEU A 26 -8.69 3.61 13.43
N VAL A 27 -9.42 2.51 13.63
CA VAL A 27 -9.12 1.22 12.97
C VAL A 27 -9.20 1.36 11.45
N GLU A 28 -10.27 1.98 10.93
CA GLU A 28 -10.40 2.22 9.49
C GLU A 28 -9.27 3.09 8.93
N LEU A 29 -8.86 4.13 9.67
CA LEU A 29 -7.75 4.99 9.30
C LEU A 29 -6.43 4.22 9.24
N LEU A 30 -6.17 3.35 10.22
CA LEU A 30 -4.97 2.52 10.28
C LEU A 30 -4.95 1.49 9.13
N GLU A 31 -6.07 0.84 8.83
CA GLU A 31 -6.17 -0.11 7.71
C GLU A 31 -5.90 0.58 6.37
N ARG A 32 -6.51 1.74 6.14
CA ARG A 32 -6.29 2.54 4.93
C ARG A 32 -4.86 3.05 4.83
N GLY A 33 -4.34 3.61 5.91
CA GLY A 33 -2.97 4.15 5.97
C GLY A 33 -1.92 3.06 5.73
N LEU A 34 -2.09 1.89 6.36
CA LEU A 34 -1.19 0.74 6.17
C LEU A 34 -1.19 0.25 4.72
N ARG A 35 -2.37 0.19 4.10
CA ARG A 35 -2.52 -0.23 2.70
C ARG A 35 -1.82 0.74 1.76
N GLU A 36 -2.09 2.04 1.85
CA GLU A 36 -1.45 3.05 0.99
C GLU A 36 0.07 3.08 1.20
N PHE A 37 0.52 3.00 2.46
CA PHE A 37 1.96 2.96 2.77
C PHE A 37 2.67 1.77 2.12
N LYS A 38 2.05 0.58 2.14
CA LYS A 38 2.60 -0.62 1.48
C LYS A 38 2.70 -0.44 -0.04
N ILE A 39 1.69 0.17 -0.66
CA ILE A 39 1.68 0.47 -2.10
C ILE A 39 2.82 1.44 -2.44
N ASP A 40 2.97 2.53 -1.69
CA ASP A 40 4.03 3.52 -1.89
C ASP A 40 5.42 2.89 -1.76
N GLN A 41 5.63 2.07 -0.73
CA GLN A 41 6.91 1.39 -0.53
C GLN A 41 7.23 0.42 -1.68
N ALA A 42 6.24 -0.34 -2.15
CA ALA A 42 6.41 -1.27 -3.25
C ALA A 42 6.75 -0.54 -4.57
N LEU A 43 6.03 0.54 -4.89
CA LEU A 43 6.30 1.36 -6.07
C LEU A 43 7.67 2.04 -6.00
N ALA A 44 8.07 2.54 -4.83
CA ALA A 44 9.40 3.13 -4.64
C ALA A 44 10.53 2.11 -4.87
N ARG A 45 10.36 0.86 -4.43
CA ARG A 45 11.33 -0.21 -4.68
C ARG A 45 11.38 -0.61 -6.16
N TYR A 46 10.21 -0.70 -6.79
CA TYR A 46 10.08 -0.96 -8.21
C TYR A 46 10.78 0.13 -9.05
N ALA A 47 10.53 1.41 -8.76
CA ALA A 47 11.11 2.54 -9.48
C ALA A 47 12.65 2.61 -9.40
N ARG A 48 13.25 2.07 -8.33
CA ARG A 48 14.72 1.95 -8.20
C ARG A 48 15.30 0.76 -8.97
N GLY A 49 14.48 0.00 -9.70
CA GLY A 49 14.90 -1.19 -10.45
C GLY A 49 15.21 -2.42 -9.59
N GLY A 50 14.88 -2.40 -8.29
CA GLY A 50 15.25 -3.46 -7.35
C GLY A 50 14.35 -4.71 -7.41
N ILE A 51 13.15 -4.59 -7.97
CA ILE A 51 12.15 -5.68 -8.06
C ILE A 51 11.33 -5.54 -9.34
N SER A 52 10.73 -6.65 -9.80
CA SER A 52 9.76 -6.62 -10.90
C SER A 52 8.40 -6.06 -10.44
N PHE A 53 7.59 -5.61 -11.39
CA PHE A 53 6.26 -5.06 -11.11
C PHE A 53 5.33 -6.07 -10.43
N GLY A 54 5.36 -7.33 -10.87
CA GLY A 54 4.61 -8.42 -10.22
C GLY A 54 5.07 -8.70 -8.79
N VAL A 55 6.37 -8.56 -8.49
CA VAL A 55 6.90 -8.68 -7.12
C VAL A 55 6.40 -7.51 -6.25
N ALA A 56 6.39 -6.29 -6.81
CA ALA A 56 5.87 -5.11 -6.12
C ALA A 56 4.38 -5.28 -5.74
N ALA A 57 3.55 -5.81 -6.66
CA ALA A 57 2.13 -6.05 -6.38
C ALA A 57 1.91 -7.03 -5.22
N ARG A 58 2.69 -8.12 -5.20
CA ARG A 58 2.66 -9.08 -4.08
C ARG A 58 3.12 -8.46 -2.76
N GLN A 59 4.17 -7.64 -2.76
CA GLN A 59 4.64 -6.94 -1.54
C GLN A 59 3.58 -5.98 -0.99
N ALA A 60 2.86 -5.29 -1.87
CA ALA A 60 1.76 -4.41 -1.49
C ALA A 60 0.47 -5.15 -1.13
N SER A 61 0.40 -6.48 -1.35
CA SER A 61 -0.81 -7.29 -1.17
C SER A 61 -2.00 -6.80 -2.00
N VAL A 62 -1.72 -6.34 -3.23
CA VAL A 62 -2.72 -5.83 -4.18
C VAL A 62 -2.58 -6.56 -5.51
N SER A 63 -3.61 -6.49 -6.36
CA SER A 63 -3.49 -7.00 -7.72
C SER A 63 -2.52 -6.14 -8.54
N ARG A 64 -1.99 -6.70 -9.62
CA ARG A 64 -1.11 -5.95 -10.53
C ARG A 64 -1.84 -4.80 -11.21
N SER A 65 -3.09 -5.01 -11.64
CA SER A 65 -3.92 -3.97 -12.25
C SER A 65 -4.23 -2.85 -11.25
N GLU A 66 -4.41 -3.19 -9.97
CA GLU A 66 -4.53 -2.18 -8.93
C GLU A 66 -3.23 -1.39 -8.74
N LEU A 67 -2.11 -2.07 -8.56
CA LEU A 67 -0.81 -1.41 -8.45
C LEU A 67 -0.55 -0.50 -9.66
N ALA A 68 -0.97 -0.90 -10.86
CA ALA A 68 -0.81 -0.12 -12.08
C ALA A 68 -1.59 1.19 -12.01
N ARG A 69 -2.83 1.18 -11.50
CA ARG A 69 -3.59 2.42 -11.26
C ARG A 69 -2.85 3.36 -10.30
N HIS A 70 -2.28 2.82 -9.22
CA HIS A 70 -1.48 3.61 -8.27
C HIS A 70 -0.16 4.12 -8.87
N ALA A 71 0.46 3.35 -9.77
CA ALA A 71 1.67 3.76 -10.49
C ALA A 71 1.37 4.92 -11.46
N TYR A 72 0.31 4.77 -12.27
CA TYR A 72 -0.12 5.81 -13.22
C TYR A 72 -0.50 7.11 -12.51
N SER A 73 -1.20 7.05 -11.37
CA SER A 73 -1.56 8.26 -10.61
C SER A 73 -0.34 9.00 -10.04
N ARG A 74 0.82 8.33 -9.94
CA ARG A 74 2.11 8.87 -9.48
C ARG A 74 3.03 9.23 -10.66
N GLY A 75 2.51 9.25 -11.89
CA GLY A 75 3.29 9.57 -13.10
C GLY A 75 4.29 8.50 -13.52
N MET A 76 4.16 7.29 -12.98
CA MET A 76 4.95 6.14 -13.44
C MET A 76 4.23 5.51 -14.62
N GLU A 77 4.94 5.27 -15.71
CA GLU A 77 4.49 4.40 -16.80
C GLU A 77 5.16 3.04 -16.61
N PRO A 78 4.48 2.03 -16.03
CA PRO A 78 5.03 0.68 -15.99
C PRO A 78 5.27 0.24 -17.45
N PRO A 79 6.45 -0.31 -17.78
CA PRO A 79 6.75 -0.74 -19.13
C PRO A 79 5.76 -1.82 -19.54
N TYR A 80 5.00 -1.52 -20.58
CA TYR A 80 4.19 -2.49 -21.30
C TYR A 80 5.16 -3.41 -22.06
N SER A 81 5.32 -4.65 -21.61
CA SER A 81 6.08 -5.66 -22.34
C SER A 81 5.18 -6.85 -22.68
N PRO A 82 5.41 -7.55 -23.80
CA PRO A 82 4.68 -8.78 -24.13
C PRO A 82 4.78 -9.85 -23.03
N ALA A 83 5.88 -9.87 -22.28
CA ALA A 83 6.02 -10.73 -21.09
C ALA A 83 5.09 -10.29 -19.96
N THR A 84 4.86 -8.99 -19.79
CA THR A 84 3.86 -8.46 -18.84
C THR A 84 2.45 -8.87 -19.27
N VAL A 85 2.12 -8.87 -20.56
CA VAL A 85 0.81 -9.31 -21.10
C VAL A 85 0.59 -10.81 -20.92
N ALA A 86 1.62 -11.63 -21.16
CA ALA A 86 1.56 -13.08 -20.98
C ALA A 86 1.34 -13.52 -19.52
N GLU A 87 1.68 -12.66 -18.55
CA GLU A 87 1.39 -12.89 -17.14
C GLU A 87 -0.01 -12.37 -16.70
N GLU A 88 -0.71 -11.60 -17.55
CA GLU A 88 -2.04 -11.00 -17.28
C GLU A 88 -3.20 -11.74 -17.98
N LEU A 89 -2.90 -12.65 -18.92
CA LEU A 89 -3.87 -13.50 -19.60
C LEU A 89 -3.75 -14.95 -19.09
N PRO A 90 -4.69 -15.43 -18.24
CA PRO A 90 -4.79 -16.85 -17.89
C PRO A 90 -5.35 -17.70 -19.04
#